data_AF-A0A8T0DIS3-F1
#
_entry.id   AF-A0A8T0DIS3-F1
#
_cell.length_a   1.000
_cell.length_b   1.000
_cell.length_c   1.000
_cell.angle_alpha   90.00
_cell.angle_beta   90.00
_cell.angle_gamma   90.00
#
_symmetry.space_group_name_H-M   'P 1'
#
loop_
_entity.id
_entity.type
_entity.pdbx_description
1 polymer ?
#
loop_
_entity_poly.entity_id
_entity_poly.type
_entity_poly.pdbx_seq_one_letter_code
_entity_poly.pdbx_strand_id
1 'polypeptide(L)'
;MKQFAVAVALVLTILIFACSVEAYTMFIPIEYDDYTGEPYVQFDGERYSLEEENFLEFEDDDQCHVTLELRVPEEDELINEKGYIAASRLCPQNFV
;
A
#
# COMPACT_ATOMS: atom_id res chain seq x y z
N MET A 1 36.81 -5.76 26.78
CA MET A 1 36.51 -4.98 25.56
C MET A 1 35.88 -5.82 24.45
N LYS A 2 36.49 -6.93 23.98
CA LYS A 2 35.92 -7.77 22.90
C LYS A 2 34.52 -8.36 23.19
N GLN A 3 34.28 -8.88 24.39
CA GLN A 3 32.98 -9.47 24.75
C GLN A 3 31.83 -8.45 24.84
N PHE A 4 32.13 -7.21 25.28
CA PHE A 4 31.16 -6.11 25.27
C PHE A 4 30.81 -5.68 23.84
N ALA A 5 31.78 -5.63 22.93
CA ALA A 5 31.52 -5.31 21.53
C ALA A 5 30.63 -6.36 20.84
N VAL A 6 30.83 -7.65 21.16
CA VAL A 6 29.98 -8.75 20.65
C VAL A 6 28.55 -8.65 21.19
N ALA A 7 28.39 -8.39 22.49
CA ALA A 7 27.07 -8.23 23.10
C ALA A 7 26.29 -7.03 22.51
N VAL A 8 26.97 -5.89 22.30
CA VAL A 8 26.38 -4.70 21.69
C VAL A 8 25.99 -4.95 20.23
N ALA A 9 26.85 -5.63 19.46
CA ALA A 9 26.54 -5.98 18.08
C ALA A 9 25.30 -6.89 17.97
N LEU A 10 25.17 -7.85 18.90
CA LEU A 10 24.07 -8.80 18.94
C LEU A 10 22.74 -8.14 19.33
N VAL A 11 22.76 -7.22 20.30
CA VAL A 11 21.58 -6.41 20.67
C VAL A 11 21.16 -5.50 19.52
N LEU A 12 22.11 -4.85 18.84
CA LEU A 12 21.82 -4.01 17.68
C LEU A 12 21.22 -4.82 16.53
N THR A 13 21.70 -6.05 16.28
CA THR A 13 21.09 -6.91 15.25
C THR A 13 19.66 -7.26 15.62
N ILE A 14 19.41 -7.69 16.86
CA ILE A 14 18.04 -7.99 17.33
C ILE A 14 17.12 -6.78 17.20
N LEU A 15 17.58 -5.58 17.55
CA LEU A 15 16.79 -4.35 17.44
C LEU A 15 16.50 -3.97 15.98
N ILE A 16 17.48 -4.10 15.08
CA ILE A 16 17.30 -3.81 13.66
C ILE A 16 16.29 -4.77 13.04
N PHE A 17 16.37 -6.06 13.38
CA PHE A 17 15.38 -7.04 12.93
C PHE A 17 14.00 -6.72 13.51
N ALA A 18 13.89 -6.52 14.83
CA ALA A 18 12.60 -6.26 15.49
C ALA A 18 11.88 -4.97 15.04
N CYS A 19 12.60 -3.97 14.51
CA CYS A 19 12.01 -2.71 14.03
C CYS A 19 11.93 -2.59 12.50
N SER A 20 12.15 -3.68 11.77
CA SER A 20 12.02 -3.65 10.31
C SER A 20 10.56 -3.82 9.87
N VAL A 21 10.22 -3.19 8.75
CA VAL A 21 8.90 -3.25 8.12
C VAL A 21 9.06 -3.72 6.69
N GLU A 22 8.09 -4.48 6.19
CA GLU A 22 8.02 -4.84 4.78
C GLU A 22 7.14 -3.84 4.05
N ALA A 23 7.69 -3.21 3.01
CA ALA A 23 6.99 -2.20 2.23
C ALA A 23 6.75 -2.72 0.81
N TYR A 24 5.49 -2.69 0.40
CA TYR A 24 5.05 -2.99 -0.96
C TYR A 24 4.43 -1.74 -1.54
N THR A 25 4.96 -1.26 -2.67
CA THR A 25 4.30 -0.26 -3.50
C THR A 25 3.70 -0.94 -4.72
N MET A 26 2.50 -0.54 -5.10
CA MET A 26 1.77 -1.16 -6.20
C MET A 26 0.98 -0.12 -6.98
N PHE A 27 0.65 -0.49 -8.21
CA PHE A 27 -0.22 0.27 -9.08
C PHE A 27 -1.49 -0.55 -9.32
N ILE A 28 -2.64 0.01 -8.95
CA ILE A 28 -3.93 -0.67 -9.09
C ILE A 28 -4.60 -0.13 -10.36
N PRO A 29 -5.00 -1.00 -11.30
CA PRO A 29 -5.67 -0.54 -12.52
C PRO A 29 -7.01 0.11 -12.19
N ILE A 30 -7.31 1.18 -12.91
CA ILE A 30 -8.63 1.80 -12.89
C ILE A 30 -9.56 0.95 -13.76
N GLU A 31 -10.70 0.59 -13.20
CA GLU A 31 -11.79 -0.09 -13.89
C GLU A 31 -12.97 0.87 -14.06
N TYR A 32 -13.87 0.55 -14.98
CA TYR A 32 -15.01 1.38 -15.33
C TYR A 32 -16.28 0.55 -15.21
N ASP A 33 -17.29 1.10 -14.55
CA ASP A 33 -18.56 0.39 -14.42
C ASP A 33 -19.28 0.29 -15.77
N ASP A 34 -19.64 -0.93 -16.19
CA ASP A 34 -20.28 -1.17 -17.49
C ASP A 34 -21.64 -0.46 -17.66
N TYR A 35 -22.31 -0.07 -16.55
CA TYR A 35 -23.63 0.52 -16.57
C TYR A 35 -23.59 2.04 -16.36
N THR A 36 -22.76 2.56 -15.46
CA THR A 36 -22.66 3.99 -15.18
C THR A 36 -21.50 4.67 -15.91
N GLY A 37 -20.50 3.90 -16.35
CA GLY A 37 -19.24 4.41 -16.89
C GLY A 37 -18.35 5.06 -15.83
N GLU A 38 -18.70 4.96 -14.55
CA GLU A 38 -17.96 5.63 -13.47
C GLU A 38 -16.66 4.88 -13.18
N PRO A 39 -15.54 5.61 -13.02
CA PRO A 39 -14.25 5.02 -12.71
C PRO A 39 -14.19 4.56 -11.24
N TYR A 40 -13.61 3.39 -11.02
CA TYR A 40 -13.38 2.84 -9.71
C TYR A 40 -12.08 2.04 -9.68
N VAL A 41 -11.61 1.72 -8.47
CA VAL A 41 -10.53 0.75 -8.25
C VAL A 41 -11.03 -0.35 -7.34
N GLN A 42 -10.60 -1.58 -7.60
CA GLN A 42 -10.88 -2.71 -6.73
C GLN A 42 -9.62 -3.05 -5.92
N PHE A 43 -9.74 -3.00 -4.60
CA PHE A 43 -8.66 -3.36 -3.69
C PHE A 43 -9.22 -4.20 -2.54
N ASP A 44 -8.57 -5.33 -2.27
CA ASP A 44 -8.97 -6.29 -1.23
C ASP A 44 -10.45 -6.69 -1.25
N GLY A 45 -11.01 -6.84 -2.45
CA GLY A 45 -12.42 -7.20 -2.64
C GLY A 45 -13.42 -6.04 -2.50
N GLU A 46 -12.97 -4.87 -2.03
CA GLU A 46 -13.78 -3.66 -1.97
C GLU A 46 -13.62 -2.80 -3.23
N ARG A 47 -14.67 -2.02 -3.56
CA ARG A 47 -14.65 -1.06 -4.68
C ARG A 47 -14.62 0.35 -4.12
N TYR A 48 -13.71 1.17 -4.63
CA TYR A 48 -13.57 2.57 -4.27
C TYR A 48 -13.83 3.45 -5.49
N SER A 49 -14.80 4.36 -5.37
CA SER A 49 -15.12 5.35 -6.40
C SER A 49 -13.98 6.35 -6.59
N LEU A 50 -13.74 6.77 -7.84
CA LEU A 50 -12.75 7.80 -8.19
C LEU A 50 -13.41 9.13 -8.60
N GLU A 51 -14.60 9.43 -8.09
CA GLU A 51 -15.30 10.69 -8.34
C GLU A 51 -14.63 11.91 -7.67
N GLU A 52 -13.89 11.68 -6.59
CA GLU A 52 -13.16 12.71 -5.86
C GLU A 52 -11.76 12.24 -5.46
N GLU A 53 -10.85 13.20 -5.32
CA GLU A 53 -9.50 12.93 -4.81
C GLU A 53 -9.56 12.64 -3.30
N ASN A 54 -8.97 11.52 -2.89
CA ASN A 54 -8.96 11.11 -1.50
C ASN A 54 -7.73 10.26 -1.18
N PHE A 55 -7.24 10.36 0.05
CA PHE A 55 -6.20 9.49 0.58
C PHE A 55 -6.83 8.60 1.64
N LEU A 56 -6.96 7.31 1.32
CA LEU A 56 -7.48 6.34 2.26
C LEU A 56 -6.33 5.64 2.97
N GLU A 57 -6.37 5.65 4.30
CA GLU A 57 -5.43 4.96 5.17
C GLU A 57 -6.19 4.04 6.11
N PHE A 58 -5.83 2.77 6.13
CA PHE A 58 -6.46 1.78 7.01
C PHE A 58 -5.48 0.64 7.34
N GLU A 59 -5.89 -0.20 8.28
CA GLU A 59 -5.16 -1.43 8.63
C GLU A 59 -5.95 -2.62 8.08
N ASP A 60 -5.26 -3.51 7.36
CA ASP A 60 -5.87 -4.74 6.83
C ASP A 60 -5.87 -5.88 7.86
N ASP A 61 -6.44 -7.03 7.49
CA ASP A 61 -6.55 -8.20 8.37
C ASP A 61 -5.20 -8.76 8.84
N ASP A 62 -4.10 -8.47 8.13
CA ASP A 62 -2.74 -8.88 8.50
C ASP A 62 -2.02 -7.83 9.38
N GLN A 63 -2.73 -6.80 9.85
CA GLN A 63 -2.18 -5.64 10.57
C GLN A 63 -1.17 -4.84 9.74
N CYS A 64 -1.30 -4.86 8.41
CA CYS A 64 -0.50 -4.01 7.55
C CYS A 64 -1.21 -2.65 7.38
N HIS A 65 -0.44 -1.58 7.44
CA HIS A 65 -0.94 -0.25 7.11
C HIS A 65 -1.02 -0.09 5.59
N VAL A 66 -2.23 0.12 5.08
CA VAL A 66 -2.51 0.31 3.66
C VAL A 66 -2.81 1.77 3.39
N THR A 67 -2.27 2.29 2.29
CA THR A 67 -2.58 3.62 1.77
C THR A 67 -3.02 3.50 0.32
N LEU A 68 -4.18 4.07 -0.02
CA LEU A 68 -4.68 4.22 -1.39
C LEU A 68 -4.74 5.72 -1.74
N GLU A 69 -4.06 6.11 -2.81
CA GLU A 69 -4.12 7.46 -3.36
C GLU A 69 -5.21 7.51 -4.44
N LEU A 70 -6.46 7.71 -4.01
CA LEU A 70 -7.59 7.84 -4.93
C LEU A 70 -7.51 9.22 -5.58
N ARG A 71 -7.51 9.23 -6.90
CA ARG A 71 -7.55 10.45 -7.70
C ARG A 71 -8.56 10.30 -8.81
N VAL A 72 -9.14 11.42 -9.22
CA VAL A 72 -9.94 11.47 -10.44
C VAL A 72 -9.02 11.10 -11.63
N PRO A 73 -9.44 10.21 -12.55
CA PRO A 73 -8.62 9.89 -13.71
C PRO A 73 -8.42 11.12 -14.60
N GLU A 74 -7.25 11.22 -15.24
CA GLU A 74 -6.96 12.30 -16.18
C GLU A 74 -7.81 12.15 -17.46
N GLU A 75 -7.96 13.21 -18.24
CA GLU A 75 -8.83 13.22 -19.43
C GLU A 75 -8.44 12.13 -20.44
N ASP A 76 -7.15 11.88 -20.64
CA ASP A 76 -6.66 10.84 -21.52
C ASP A 76 -6.90 9.43 -20.95
N GLU A 77 -6.81 9.25 -19.64
CA GLU A 77 -7.15 7.99 -18.98
C GLU A 77 -8.65 7.68 -19.10
N LEU A 78 -9.51 8.69 -18.95
CA LEU A 78 -10.95 8.59 -19.19
C LEU A 78 -11.26 8.22 -20.64
N ILE A 79 -10.62 8.87 -21.62
CA ILE A 79 -10.84 8.61 -23.05
C ILE A 79 -10.39 7.19 -23.44
N ASN A 80 -9.29 6.72 -22.87
CA ASN A 80 -8.69 5.43 -23.23
C ASN A 80 -9.10 4.28 -22.31
N GLU A 81 -9.88 4.56 -21.26
CA GLU A 81 -10.27 3.64 -20.19
C GLU A 81 -9.08 2.87 -19.62
N LYS A 82 -7.96 3.58 -19.44
CA LYS A 82 -6.69 3.01 -19.01
C LYS A 82 -5.98 3.98 -18.10
N GLY A 83 -5.80 3.56 -16.85
CA GLY A 83 -5.07 4.31 -15.87
C GLY A 83 -4.74 3.44 -14.66
N TYR A 84 -3.96 4.01 -13.75
CA TYR A 84 -3.61 3.35 -12.49
C TYR A 84 -3.58 4.37 -11.37
N ILE A 85 -3.92 3.92 -10.16
CA ILE A 85 -3.65 4.66 -8.93
C ILE A 85 -2.43 4.08 -8.21
N ALA A 86 -1.78 4.91 -7.41
CA ALA A 86 -0.74 4.45 -6.50
C ALA A 86 -1.37 3.88 -5.23
N ALA A 87 -0.78 2.79 -4.74
CA ALA A 87 -1.11 2.24 -3.44
C ALA A 87 0.14 1.69 -2.76
N SER A 88 0.09 1.61 -1.44
CA SER A 88 1.15 1.02 -0.64
C SER A 88 0.61 0.18 0.50
N ARG A 89 1.37 -0.83 0.87
CA ARG A 89 1.08 -1.73 1.99
C ARG A 89 2.36 -1.91 2.81
N LEU A 90 2.30 -1.52 4.07
CA LEU A 90 3.39 -1.54 5.04
C LEU A 90 3.06 -2.55 6.13
N CYS A 91 3.72 -3.70 6.08
CA CYS A 91 3.49 -4.78 7.03
C CYS A 91 4.55 -4.80 8.13
N PRO A 92 4.17 -5.12 9.39
CA PRO A 92 5.15 -5.53 10.39
C PRO A 92 5.87 -6.79 9.91
N GLN A 93 7.19 -6.88 10.09
CA GLN A 93 7.92 -8.06 9.68
C GLN A 93 7.56 -9.25 10.60
N ASN A 94 6.83 -10.23 10.07
CA ASN A 94 6.49 -11.46 10.80
C ASN A 94 7.68 -12.42 10.75
N PHE A 95 8.37 -12.58 11.88
CA PHE A 95 9.39 -13.62 12.08
C PHE A 95 8.70 -14.97 12.30
N VAL A 96 8.41 -15.70 11.21
CA VAL A 96 8.02 -17.12 11.27
C VAL A 96 9.26 -18.00 11.40
#